data_AF-A0A0F8WC46-F1
#
_entry.id   AF-A0A0F8WC46-F1
#
_cell.length_a   1.000
_cell.length_b   1.000
_cell.length_c   1.000
_cell.angle_alpha   90.00
_cell.angle_beta   90.00
_cell.angle_gamma   90.00
#
_symmetry.space_group_name_H-M   'P 1'
#
loop_
_entity.id
_entity.type
_entity.pdbx_description
1 polymer ?
#
loop_
_entity_poly.entity_id
_entity_poly.type
_entity_poly.pdbx_seq_one_letter_code
_entity_poly.pdbx_strand_id
1 'polypeptide(L)'
;MDTLRPITAEDKKTRNGLFGDNLGAGTKDKSKILAEEDGDHTYNGRECPVCDCTERIVGTVNDGGCINCKRKSQADYKKRTPAKHAAQNAKRRAQKLDQTPPDTDFKKIEEIYEEARRLQEETGEPHHVDHIIPISKGGLHHQDNLEPLTAEANLRKGAKII
;
A
#
# COMPACT_ATOMS: atom_id res chain seq x y z
N MET A 1 7.30 -37.11 -37.00
CA MET A 1 6.17 -36.27 -36.59
C MET A 1 5.71 -36.76 -35.23
N ASP A 2 5.82 -36.05 -34.13
CA ASP A 2 6.52 -34.83 -33.76
C ASP A 2 6.55 -34.91 -32.23
N THR A 3 7.72 -35.06 -31.61
CA THR A 3 7.85 -34.95 -30.16
C THR A 3 8.87 -33.87 -29.89
N LEU A 4 8.35 -32.71 -29.49
CA LEU A 4 9.11 -31.53 -29.14
C LEU A 4 10.20 -31.91 -28.12
N ARG A 5 11.45 -31.67 -28.50
CA ARG A 5 12.61 -31.85 -27.64
C ARG A 5 12.63 -30.72 -26.58
N PRO A 6 12.92 -31.02 -25.31
CA PRO A 6 12.98 -30.01 -24.27
C PRO A 6 14.12 -29.01 -24.55
N ILE A 7 13.79 -27.73 -24.36
CA ILE A 7 14.65 -26.56 -24.59
C ILE A 7 15.83 -26.60 -23.60
N THR A 8 17.06 -26.52 -24.11
CA THR A 8 18.27 -26.54 -23.26
C THR A 8 18.73 -25.13 -22.91
N ALA A 9 19.62 -25.01 -21.93
CA ALA A 9 20.09 -23.73 -21.40
C ALA A 9 20.82 -22.87 -22.45
N GLU A 10 21.34 -23.47 -23.54
CA GLU A 10 21.98 -22.75 -24.63
C GLU A 10 20.99 -21.93 -25.49
N ASP A 11 19.75 -22.39 -25.66
CA ASP A 11 18.72 -21.73 -26.49
C ASP A 11 18.27 -20.38 -25.92
N LYS A 12 18.56 -20.14 -24.63
CA LYS A 12 18.24 -18.88 -23.94
C LYS A 12 19.26 -17.77 -24.21
N LYS A 13 20.40 -18.08 -24.84
CA LYS A 13 21.55 -17.16 -24.95
C LYS A 13 21.54 -16.23 -26.16
N THR A 14 20.64 -16.43 -27.14
CA THR A 14 20.65 -15.69 -28.42
C THR A 14 19.63 -14.56 -28.54
N ARG A 15 18.83 -14.24 -27.51
CA ARG A 15 17.93 -13.08 -27.52
C ARG A 15 18.55 -11.80 -26.93
N ASN A 16 19.87 -11.69 -27.00
CA ASN A 16 20.55 -10.43 -26.71
C ASN A 16 20.27 -9.42 -27.82
N GLY A 17 19.78 -8.24 -27.44
CA GLY A 17 20.20 -6.96 -28.02
C GLY A 17 19.59 -6.58 -29.38
N LEU A 18 19.08 -5.36 -29.45
CA LEU A 18 19.53 -4.32 -30.40
C LEU A 18 18.65 -3.05 -30.23
N PHE A 19 19.31 -1.90 -29.96
CA PHE A 19 18.82 -0.50 -29.88
C PHE A 19 18.07 -0.11 -28.57
N GLY A 20 18.53 0.79 -27.68
CA GLY A 20 19.14 2.13 -27.86
C GLY A 20 18.02 3.11 -28.20
N ASP A 21 17.56 4.08 -27.38
CA ASP A 21 18.30 5.14 -26.69
C ASP A 21 17.52 5.79 -25.51
N ASN A 22 18.27 6.16 -24.44
CA ASN A 22 18.22 7.34 -23.55
C ASN A 22 16.93 8.20 -23.39
N LEU A 23 16.54 8.79 -22.24
CA LEU A 23 16.96 8.82 -20.82
C LEU A 23 15.94 9.78 -20.13
N GLY A 24 15.49 9.52 -18.89
CA GLY A 24 14.76 10.55 -18.13
C GLY A 24 13.98 10.10 -16.89
N ALA A 25 14.69 9.90 -15.78
CA ALA A 25 14.23 10.02 -14.38
C ALA A 25 12.93 9.33 -13.92
N GLY A 26 13.10 8.29 -13.08
CA GLY A 26 12.22 8.05 -11.93
C GLY A 26 11.10 7.02 -12.08
N THR A 27 11.12 6.18 -13.11
CA THR A 27 10.15 5.09 -13.26
C THR A 27 10.65 3.82 -12.57
N LYS A 28 9.73 3.21 -11.81
CA LYS A 28 9.87 1.96 -11.04
C LYS A 28 10.89 1.02 -11.68
N ASP A 29 11.83 0.52 -10.86
CA ASP A 29 12.84 -0.45 -11.29
C ASP A 29 12.26 -1.45 -12.27
N LYS A 30 12.87 -1.53 -13.46
CA LYS A 30 12.48 -2.43 -14.56
C LYS A 30 12.31 -3.89 -14.09
N SER A 31 12.98 -4.23 -12.99
CA SER A 31 12.90 -5.49 -12.24
C SER A 31 11.57 -5.75 -11.53
N LYS A 32 10.81 -4.73 -11.11
CA LYS A 32 9.49 -4.84 -10.44
C LYS A 32 8.37 -5.14 -11.45
N ILE A 33 8.48 -4.56 -12.65
CA ILE A 33 7.50 -4.72 -13.73
C ILE A 33 7.61 -6.13 -14.33
N LEU A 34 8.83 -6.60 -14.60
CA LEU A 34 9.07 -7.96 -15.08
C LEU A 34 8.66 -9.05 -14.05
N ALA A 35 8.72 -8.76 -12.75
CA ALA A 35 8.23 -9.68 -11.69
C ALA A 35 6.70 -9.64 -11.48
N GLU A 36 6.02 -8.59 -11.94
CA GLU A 36 4.55 -8.46 -11.95
C GLU A 36 3.94 -9.16 -13.19
N GLU A 37 4.69 -9.32 -14.28
CA GLU A 37 4.24 -9.97 -15.52
C GLU A 37 4.33 -11.51 -15.50
N ASP A 38 5.36 -12.08 -14.85
CA ASP A 38 5.59 -13.53 -14.76
C ASP A 38 4.94 -14.20 -13.52
N GLY A 39 4.29 -13.43 -12.64
CA GLY A 39 3.53 -13.94 -11.49
C GLY A 39 4.35 -14.43 -10.28
N ASP A 40 5.67 -14.33 -10.31
CA ASP A 40 6.56 -14.87 -9.28
C ASP A 40 7.52 -13.81 -8.72
N HIS A 41 7.27 -13.36 -7.49
CA HIS A 41 8.27 -12.68 -6.67
C HIS A 41 9.18 -13.71 -5.99
N THR A 42 9.94 -14.53 -6.75
CA THR A 42 10.83 -15.55 -6.17
C THR A 42 12.28 -15.08 -6.18
N TYR A 43 12.85 -14.80 -5.00
CA TYR A 43 14.30 -14.77 -4.86
C TYR A 43 14.77 -16.20 -4.57
N ASN A 44 15.49 -16.80 -5.52
CA ASN A 44 16.13 -18.10 -5.35
C ASN A 44 17.52 -17.92 -4.75
N GLY A 45 17.59 -17.92 -3.41
CA GLY A 45 18.85 -17.89 -2.67
C GLY A 45 18.67 -17.85 -1.15
N ARG A 46 19.17 -18.89 -0.48
CA ARG A 46 19.02 -19.26 0.94
C ARG A 46 17.58 -19.40 1.44
N GLU A 47 17.35 -20.51 2.13
CA GLU A 47 16.13 -20.79 2.87
C GLU A 47 15.76 -19.62 3.78
N CYS A 48 14.46 -19.40 3.97
CA CYS A 48 14.03 -18.38 4.92
C CYS A 48 14.56 -18.72 6.32
N PRO A 49 15.17 -17.78 7.06
CA PRO A 49 15.67 -18.06 8.41
C PRO A 49 14.54 -18.28 9.43
N VAL A 50 13.27 -18.13 9.01
CA VAL A 50 12.06 -18.25 9.84
C VAL A 50 11.18 -19.44 9.40
N CYS A 51 11.29 -19.90 8.15
CA CYS A 51 10.63 -21.11 7.66
C CYS A 51 11.54 -21.93 6.75
N ASP A 52 11.34 -23.25 6.71
CA ASP A 52 12.06 -24.17 5.80
C ASP A 52 11.57 -24.07 4.34
N CYS A 53 11.10 -22.89 3.94
CA CYS A 53 10.67 -22.60 2.59
C CYS A 53 11.91 -22.35 1.71
N THR A 54 12.16 -23.28 0.77
CA THR A 54 13.30 -23.31 -0.16
C THR A 54 13.23 -22.25 -1.26
N GLU A 55 12.01 -21.91 -1.68
CA GLU A 55 11.73 -20.78 -2.58
C GLU A 55 10.97 -19.73 -1.77
N ARG A 56 11.57 -18.55 -1.57
CA ARG A 56 11.02 -17.52 -0.68
C ARG A 56 10.57 -16.27 -1.44
N ILE A 57 9.31 -15.93 -1.23
CA ILE A 57 8.73 -14.66 -1.67
C ILE A 57 9.05 -13.57 -0.65
N VAL A 58 9.66 -12.47 -1.09
CA VAL A 58 10.00 -11.31 -0.24
C VAL A 58 9.32 -10.05 -0.75
N GLY A 59 8.95 -9.14 0.16
CA GLY A 59 8.30 -7.88 -0.21
C GLY A 59 9.28 -6.82 -0.71
N THR A 60 10.54 -6.89 -0.25
CA THR A 60 11.66 -6.07 -0.70
C THR A 60 12.94 -6.91 -0.70
N VAL A 61 13.95 -6.47 -1.45
CA VAL A 61 15.27 -7.14 -1.51
C VAL A 61 15.98 -7.19 -0.16
N ASN A 62 15.59 -6.34 0.80
CA ASN A 62 16.19 -6.25 2.13
C ASN A 62 15.40 -7.02 3.21
N ASP A 63 14.30 -7.68 2.86
CA ASP A 63 13.49 -8.40 3.85
C ASP A 63 14.18 -9.68 4.33
N GLY A 64 14.44 -9.78 5.64
CA GLY A 64 15.14 -10.92 6.24
C GLY A 64 14.37 -12.25 6.21
N GLY A 65 13.03 -12.23 6.12
CA GLY A 65 12.17 -13.44 6.05
C GLY A 65 11.17 -13.39 4.89
N CYS A 66 10.54 -14.53 4.58
CA CYS A 66 9.51 -14.58 3.54
C CYS A 66 8.25 -13.78 3.93
N ILE A 67 7.46 -13.37 2.94
CA ILE A 67 6.26 -12.53 3.13
C ILE A 67 5.24 -13.19 4.06
N ASN A 68 5.13 -14.52 4.04
CA ASN A 68 4.21 -15.27 4.88
C ASN A 68 4.64 -15.24 6.36
N CYS A 69 5.92 -15.49 6.64
CA CYS A 69 6.49 -15.36 7.99
C CYS A 69 6.36 -13.93 8.52
N LYS A 70 6.59 -12.93 7.66
CA LYS A 70 6.42 -11.51 8.00
C LYS A 70 4.97 -11.19 8.38
N ARG A 71 4.00 -11.62 7.56
CA ARG A 71 2.55 -11.43 7.83
C ARG A 71 2.14 -12.13 9.13
N LYS A 72 2.57 -13.37 9.35
CA LYS A 72 2.31 -14.12 10.58
C LYS A 72 2.86 -13.38 11.80
N SER A 73 4.13 -12.99 11.77
CA SER A 73 4.77 -12.23 12.84
C SER A 73 4.05 -10.91 13.15
N GLN A 74 3.62 -10.17 12.11
CA GLN A 74 2.84 -8.95 12.29
C GLN A 74 1.47 -9.21 12.93
N ALA A 75 0.77 -10.28 12.52
CA ALA A 75 -0.50 -10.67 13.11
C ALA A 75 -0.32 -11.07 14.59
N ASP A 76 0.70 -11.87 14.90
CA ASP A 76 1.02 -12.28 16.27
C ASP A 76 1.42 -11.08 17.14
N TYR A 77 2.19 -10.13 16.59
CA TYR A 77 2.52 -8.87 17.25
C TYR A 77 1.27 -8.08 17.64
N LYS A 78 0.30 -7.95 16.73
CA LYS A 78 -0.97 -7.28 17.02
C LYS A 78 -1.74 -8.00 18.12
N LYS A 79 -1.83 -9.34 18.05
CA LYS A 79 -2.53 -10.17 19.06
C LYS A 79 -1.90 -10.07 20.45
N ARG A 80 -0.58 -9.98 20.53
CA ARG A 80 0.15 -9.91 21.81
C ARG A 80 0.32 -8.49 22.36
N THR A 81 0.00 -7.45 21.58
CA THR A 81 0.08 -6.05 22.01
C THR A 81 -1.26 -5.28 21.91
N PRO A 82 -2.40 -5.86 22.34
CA PRO A 82 -3.71 -5.23 22.18
C PRO A 82 -3.80 -3.90 22.92
N ALA A 83 -3.21 -3.81 24.13
CA ALA A 83 -3.19 -2.59 24.93
C ALA A 83 -2.45 -1.44 24.22
N LYS A 84 -1.33 -1.72 23.54
CA LYS A 84 -0.58 -0.71 22.80
C LYS A 84 -1.42 -0.15 21.65
N HIS A 85 -2.09 -1.02 20.89
CA HIS A 85 -2.97 -0.59 19.80
C HIS A 85 -4.18 0.18 20.31
N ALA A 86 -4.80 -0.26 21.42
CA ALA A 86 -5.89 0.46 22.07
C ALA A 86 -5.46 1.87 22.52
N ALA A 87 -4.27 2.00 23.14
CA ALA A 87 -3.72 3.29 23.56
C ALA A 87 -3.44 4.22 22.35
N GLN A 88 -2.90 3.69 21.26
CA GLN A 88 -2.70 4.45 20.02
C GLN A 88 -4.03 4.95 19.43
N ASN A 89 -5.05 4.10 19.39
CA ASN A 89 -6.39 4.48 18.91
C ASN A 89 -7.05 5.51 19.84
N ALA A 90 -6.91 5.36 21.16
CA ALA A 90 -7.39 6.33 22.14
C ALA A 90 -6.72 7.70 21.94
N LYS A 91 -5.39 7.74 21.80
CA LYS A 91 -4.64 8.97 21.50
C LYS A 91 -5.13 9.63 20.21
N ARG A 92 -5.31 8.85 19.14
CA ARG A 92 -5.85 9.37 17.87
C ARG A 92 -7.23 9.99 18.08
N ARG A 93 -8.15 9.30 18.77
CA ARG A 93 -9.49 9.84 19.06
C ARG A 93 -9.43 11.13 19.87
N ALA A 94 -8.63 11.17 20.93
CA ALA A 94 -8.44 12.37 21.74
C ALA A 94 -7.93 13.55 20.90
N GLN A 95 -6.95 13.33 20.02
CA GLN A 95 -6.47 14.35 19.08
C GLN A 95 -7.55 14.82 18.11
N LYS A 96 -8.42 13.92 17.62
CA LYS A 96 -9.55 14.33 16.78
C LYS A 96 -10.53 15.22 17.54
N LEU A 97 -10.86 14.84 18.78
CA LEU A 97 -11.78 15.58 19.64
C LEU A 97 -11.24 16.96 20.00
N ASP A 98 -9.96 17.04 20.38
CA ASP A 98 -9.27 18.30 20.67
C ASP A 98 -9.29 19.24 19.45
N GLN A 99 -9.24 18.66 18.26
CA GLN A 99 -9.29 19.37 16.99
C GLN A 99 -10.71 19.50 16.44
N THR A 100 -11.77 19.29 17.24
CA THR A 100 -13.16 19.52 16.83
C THR A 100 -13.65 20.82 17.47
N PRO A 101 -13.66 21.94 16.72
CA PRO A 101 -14.17 23.22 17.20
C PRO A 101 -15.64 23.17 17.67
N PRO A 102 -16.07 24.09 18.55
CA PRO A 102 -17.47 24.18 18.99
C PRO A 102 -18.46 24.54 17.87
N ASP A 103 -18.00 25.23 16.83
CA ASP A 103 -18.78 25.63 15.65
C ASP A 103 -18.83 24.54 14.56
N THR A 104 -18.27 23.35 14.83
CA THR A 104 -18.41 22.20 13.95
C THR A 104 -19.88 21.80 13.78
N ASP A 105 -20.33 21.77 12.54
CA ASP A 105 -21.65 21.28 12.15
C ASP A 105 -21.57 19.80 11.79
N PHE A 106 -21.95 18.95 12.74
CA PHE A 106 -21.94 17.50 12.55
C PHE A 106 -22.87 17.01 11.44
N LYS A 107 -23.94 17.76 11.12
CA LYS A 107 -24.84 17.38 10.01
C LYS A 107 -24.14 17.55 8.67
N LYS A 108 -23.42 18.66 8.48
CA LYS A 108 -22.60 18.86 7.27
C LYS A 108 -21.49 17.84 7.15
N ILE A 109 -20.87 17.44 8.26
CA ILE A 109 -19.89 16.35 8.24
C ILE A 109 -20.55 15.05 7.79
N GLU A 110 -21.74 14.72 8.31
CA GLU A 110 -22.50 13.54 7.88
C GLU A 110 -22.82 13.59 6.38
N GLU A 111 -23.30 14.73 5.86
CA GLU A 111 -23.54 14.96 4.43
C GLU A 111 -22.28 14.70 3.58
N ILE A 112 -21.10 15.11 4.05
CA ILE A 112 -19.81 14.84 3.36
C ILE A 112 -19.49 13.33 3.32
N TYR A 113 -19.78 12.60 4.41
CA TYR A 113 -19.62 11.14 4.43
C TYR A 113 -20.62 10.43 3.51
N GLU A 114 -21.86 10.91 3.44
CA GLU A 114 -22.86 10.41 2.53
C GLU A 114 -22.48 10.68 1.07
N GLU A 115 -21.93 11.86 0.78
CA GLU A 115 -21.43 12.21 -0.54
C GLU A 115 -20.27 11.29 -0.96
N ALA A 116 -19.31 11.02 -0.07
CA ALA A 116 -18.25 10.05 -0.36
C ALA A 116 -18.81 8.65 -0.67
N ARG A 117 -19.84 8.20 0.06
CA ARG A 117 -20.52 6.94 -0.23
C ARG A 117 -21.21 6.98 -1.59
N ARG A 118 -21.93 8.06 -1.91
CA ARG A 118 -22.60 8.25 -3.19
C ARG A 118 -21.60 8.19 -4.35
N LEU A 119 -20.48 8.91 -4.25
CA LEU A 119 -19.42 8.90 -5.25
C LEU A 119 -18.83 7.49 -5.45
N GLN A 120 -18.63 6.73 -4.37
CA GLN A 120 -18.19 5.35 -4.48
C GLN A 120 -19.20 4.45 -5.22
N GLU A 121 -20.50 4.63 -4.97
CA GLU A 121 -21.56 3.90 -5.68
C GLU A 121 -21.65 4.30 -7.15
N GLU A 122 -21.44 5.59 -7.47
CA GLU A 122 -21.51 6.13 -8.83
C GLU A 122 -20.30 5.76 -9.69
N THR A 123 -19.08 5.83 -9.15
CA THR A 123 -17.86 5.56 -9.92
C THR A 123 -17.41 4.10 -9.87
N GLY A 124 -17.89 3.34 -8.88
CA GLY A 124 -17.40 1.98 -8.59
C GLY A 124 -16.00 1.94 -7.95
N GLU A 125 -15.42 3.10 -7.62
CA GLU A 125 -14.12 3.22 -6.98
C GLU A 125 -14.27 3.55 -5.49
N PRO A 126 -13.45 2.96 -4.60
CA PRO A 126 -13.52 3.30 -3.17
C PRO A 126 -13.24 4.78 -2.91
N HIS A 127 -14.13 5.45 -2.17
CA HIS A 127 -13.97 6.84 -1.74
C HIS A 127 -13.87 6.93 -0.22
N HIS A 128 -13.03 7.86 0.25
CA HIS A 128 -12.82 8.15 1.67
C HIS A 128 -13.04 9.65 1.92
N VAL A 129 -13.45 10.02 3.13
CA VAL A 129 -13.40 11.42 3.58
C VAL A 129 -12.00 11.68 4.14
N ASP A 130 -11.29 12.64 3.56
CA ASP A 130 -9.96 13.06 4.00
C ASP A 130 -10.00 14.47 4.61
N HIS A 131 -9.00 14.77 5.44
CA HIS A 131 -8.80 16.11 5.98
C HIS A 131 -7.90 16.92 5.04
N ILE A 132 -8.37 18.03 4.50
CA ILE A 132 -7.59 18.91 3.59
C ILE A 132 -6.24 19.25 4.26
N ILE A 133 -6.31 19.78 5.48
CA ILE A 133 -5.19 19.89 6.41
C ILE A 133 -5.22 18.67 7.35
N PRO A 134 -4.19 17.81 7.37
CA PRO A 134 -4.16 16.65 8.25
C PRO A 134 -4.24 17.02 9.74
N ILE A 135 -4.96 16.24 10.53
CA ILE A 135 -5.04 16.41 12.00
C ILE A 135 -3.65 16.42 12.65
N SER A 136 -2.73 15.59 12.15
CA SER A 136 -1.35 15.53 12.66
C SER A 136 -0.55 16.83 12.46
N LYS A 137 -1.04 17.75 11.63
CA LYS A 137 -0.44 19.05 11.33
C LYS A 137 -1.27 20.22 11.86
N GLY A 138 -2.23 19.96 12.76
CA GLY A 138 -3.07 21.01 13.31
C GLY A 138 -4.39 21.21 12.57
N GLY A 139 -4.73 20.38 11.58
CA GLY A 139 -6.01 20.47 10.90
C GLY A 139 -7.20 20.14 11.80
N LEU A 140 -8.30 20.87 11.60
CA LEU A 140 -9.52 20.76 12.38
C LEU A 140 -10.43 19.65 11.82
N HIS A 141 -11.14 18.94 12.67
CA HIS A 141 -12.25 18.09 12.30
C HIS A 141 -13.52 18.95 12.19
N HIS A 142 -13.55 19.76 11.14
CA HIS A 142 -14.58 20.73 10.82
C HIS A 142 -15.06 20.49 9.39
N GLN A 143 -16.33 20.78 9.08
CA GLN A 143 -16.92 20.55 7.75
C GLN A 143 -16.10 21.18 6.62
N ASP A 144 -15.50 22.36 6.85
CA ASP A 144 -14.70 23.07 5.85
C ASP A 144 -13.29 22.48 5.64
N ASN A 145 -12.88 21.53 6.48
CA ASN A 145 -11.59 20.84 6.37
C ASN A 145 -11.75 19.37 5.96
N LEU A 146 -12.94 18.95 5.52
CA LEU A 146 -13.23 17.60 5.05
C LEU A 146 -13.58 17.59 3.56
N GLU A 147 -13.04 16.62 2.84
CA GLU A 147 -13.30 16.45 1.40
C GLU A 147 -13.41 14.96 1.03
N PRO A 148 -14.42 14.57 0.23
CA PRO A 148 -14.46 13.25 -0.41
C PRO A 148 -13.32 13.11 -1.43
N LEU A 149 -12.49 12.08 -1.25
CA LEU A 149 -11.36 11.78 -2.13
C LEU A 149 -11.37 10.29 -2.46
N THR A 150 -10.94 9.93 -3.68
CA THR A 150 -10.73 8.51 -4.00
C THR A 150 -9.70 7.93 -3.03
N ALA A 151 -9.86 6.65 -2.70
CA ALA A 151 -8.95 5.97 -1.78
C ALA A 151 -7.50 6.05 -2.27
N GLU A 152 -7.27 5.96 -3.58
CA GLU A 152 -5.95 6.12 -4.18
C GLU A 152 -5.39 7.54 -3.95
N ALA A 153 -6.16 8.58 -4.25
CA ALA A 153 -5.73 9.97 -4.07
C ALA A 153 -5.42 10.28 -2.60
N ASN A 154 -6.28 9.83 -1.68
CA ASN A 154 -6.08 9.96 -0.25
C ASN A 154 -4.78 9.27 0.21
N LEU A 155 -4.56 8.01 -0.21
CA LEU A 155 -3.33 7.27 0.11
C LEU A 155 -2.07 7.96 -0.44
N ARG A 156 -2.16 8.54 -1.64
CA ARG A 156 -1.04 9.28 -2.27
C ARG A 156 -0.75 10.60 -1.53
N LYS A 157 -1.79 11.30 -1.05
CA LYS A 157 -1.67 12.52 -0.24
C LYS A 157 -1.04 12.23 1.11
N GLY A 158 -1.56 11.24 1.84
CA GLY A 158 -1.12 10.92 3.19
C GLY A 158 -1.16 12.14 4.12
N ALA A 159 -0.05 12.44 4.81
CA ALA A 159 0.05 13.61 5.71
C ALA A 159 0.57 14.89 5.02
N LYS A 160 0.58 14.94 3.68
CA LYS A 160 1.02 16.13 2.94
C LYS A 160 -0.11 17.16 2.91
N ILE A 161 0.27 18.44 3.01
CA ILE A 161 -0.60 19.55 2.64
C ILE A 161 -0.30 19.76 1.16
N ILE A 162 -1.32 19.68 0.32
CA ILE A 162 -1.21 19.91 -1.13
C ILE A 162 -1.66 21.33 -1.39
#